data_AF-A0A8S2LEK1-F1
#
_entry.id   AF-A0A8S2LEK1-F1
#
_cell.length_a   1.000
_cell.length_b   1.000
_cell.length_c   1.000
_cell.angle_alpha   90.00
_cell.angle_beta   90.00
_cell.angle_gamma   90.00
#
_symmetry.space_group_name_H-M   'P 1'
#
loop_
_entity.id
_entity.type
_entity.pdbx_description
1 polymer ?
#
loop_
_entity_poly.entity_id
_entity_poly.type
_entity_poly.pdbx_seq_one_letter_code
_entity_poly.pdbx_strand_id
1 'polypeptide(L)'
;MFAGERCIRPGYESVVFELDLSTINTCTKPFADIAHLSKMKDELEVLFSSGTIWRIESVSDDDSNKRWKIKLKLGSDNDLESIH
;
A
#
# COMPACT_ATOMS: atom_id res chain seq x y z
N MET A 1 -10.44 6.55 4.31
CA MET A 1 -11.48 5.55 3.92
C MET A 1 -11.12 4.23 4.59
N PHE A 2 -11.85 3.83 5.64
CA PHE A 2 -11.54 2.60 6.36
C PHE A 2 -12.21 1.41 5.68
N ALA A 3 -11.44 0.38 5.36
CA ALA A 3 -12.00 -0.93 5.01
C ALA A 3 -12.70 -1.46 6.26
N GLY A 4 -14.03 -1.31 6.34
CA GLY A 4 -14.82 -1.79 7.47
C GLY A 4 -14.64 -3.29 7.70
N GLU A 5 -15.05 -3.77 8.88
CA GLU A 5 -14.83 -5.14 9.36
C GLU A 5 -15.41 -6.23 8.45
N ARG A 6 -16.30 -5.92 7.50
CA ARG A 6 -16.79 -6.87 6.49
C ARG A 6 -17.21 -6.19 5.19
N CYS A 7 -16.81 -6.77 4.05
CA CYS A 7 -17.48 -6.51 2.79
C CYS A 7 -18.70 -7.42 2.70
N ILE A 8 -19.90 -6.84 2.70
CA ILE A 8 -21.17 -7.61 2.62
C ILE A 8 -21.52 -7.92 1.14
N ARG A 9 -20.72 -7.40 0.20
CA ARG A 9 -20.96 -7.54 -1.23
C ARG A 9 -20.47 -8.92 -1.69
N PRO A 10 -21.36 -9.79 -2.21
CA PRO A 10 -20.96 -11.11 -2.68
C PRO A 10 -19.86 -11.02 -3.74
N GLY A 11 -18.82 -11.85 -3.61
CA GLY A 11 -17.66 -11.87 -4.52
C GLY A 11 -16.60 -10.79 -4.24
N TYR A 12 -16.72 -10.03 -3.14
CA TYR A 12 -15.73 -9.05 -2.74
C TYR A 12 -15.24 -9.31 -1.32
N GLU A 13 -13.94 -9.08 -1.11
CA GLU A 13 -13.28 -9.20 0.18
C GLU A 13 -12.84 -7.82 0.69
N SER A 14 -12.86 -7.65 2.01
CA SER A 14 -12.33 -6.45 2.66
C SER A 14 -10.83 -6.61 2.84
N VAL A 15 -10.05 -5.62 2.40
CA VAL A 15 -8.59 -5.68 2.41
C VAL A 15 -7.99 -4.47 3.11
N VAL A 16 -6.89 -4.68 3.83
CA VAL A 16 -6.04 -3.64 4.40
C VAL A 16 -4.64 -3.80 3.83
N PHE A 17 -4.10 -2.71 3.30
CA PHE A 17 -2.73 -2.66 2.79
C PHE A 17 -1.78 -2.16 3.87
N GLU A 18 -0.70 -2.89 4.09
CA GLU A 18 0.47 -2.45 4.84
C GLU A 18 1.57 -2.13 3.84
N LEU A 19 2.05 -0.89 3.82
CA LEU A 19 3.08 -0.42 2.90
C LEU A 19 4.46 -0.44 3.59
N ASP A 20 5.40 -1.20 3.04
CA ASP A 20 6.82 -1.16 3.38
C ASP A 20 7.54 -0.19 2.43
N LEU A 21 8.01 0.92 3.01
CA LEU A 21 8.72 2.01 2.32
C LEU A 21 10.23 1.98 2.58
N SER A 22 10.80 0.87 3.04
CA SER A 22 12.23 0.75 3.36
C SER A 22 13.18 1.12 2.21
N THR A 23 12.72 1.02 0.96
CA THR A 23 13.47 1.33 -0.28
C THR A 23 13.22 2.75 -0.81
N ILE A 24 12.47 3.61 -0.09
CA ILE A 24 12.07 4.92 -0.59
C ILE A 24 13.25 5.84 -0.93
N ASN A 25 14.35 5.72 -0.18
CA ASN A 25 15.57 6.51 -0.41
C ASN A 25 16.37 6.07 -1.65
N THR A 26 16.13 4.86 -2.16
CA THR A 26 16.78 4.32 -3.35
C THR A 26 15.84 4.28 -4.55
N CYS A 27 14.61 4.77 -4.40
CA CYS A 27 13.63 4.84 -5.47
C CYS A 27 13.74 6.21 -6.15
N THR A 28 13.98 6.25 -7.46
CA THR A 28 13.95 7.51 -8.22
C THR A 28 12.53 7.98 -8.52
N LYS A 29 11.50 7.16 -8.23
CA LYS A 29 10.12 7.50 -8.53
C LYS A 29 9.62 8.62 -7.62
N PRO A 30 8.97 9.66 -8.17
CA PRO A 30 8.51 10.78 -7.39
C PRO A 30 7.37 10.36 -6.44
N PHE A 31 7.49 10.83 -5.20
CA PHE A 31 6.47 10.82 -4.16
C PHE A 31 6.41 12.19 -3.48
N ALA A 32 5.29 12.51 -2.83
CA ALA A 32 5.10 13.76 -2.12
C ALA A 32 4.36 13.54 -0.80
N ASP A 33 4.83 14.19 0.26
CA ASP A 33 4.05 14.38 1.47
C ASP A 33 3.01 15.47 1.21
N ILE A 34 1.73 15.10 1.29
CA ILE A 34 0.60 15.99 1.08
C ILE A 34 -0.31 16.07 2.31
N ALA A 35 0.18 15.65 3.49
CA ALA A 35 -0.59 15.72 4.74
C ALA A 35 -1.11 17.15 5.01
N HIS A 36 -0.30 18.16 4.70
CA HIS A 36 -0.65 19.58 4.83
C HIS A 36 -1.78 20.05 3.89
N LEU A 37 -2.05 19.31 2.81
CA LEU A 37 -3.15 19.59 1.86
C LEU A 37 -4.41 18.78 2.20
N SER A 38 -4.28 17.77 3.06
CA SER A 38 -5.38 16.87 3.36
C SER A 38 -6.48 17.57 4.16
N LYS A 39 -7.74 17.25 3.83
CA LYS A 39 -8.88 17.66 4.64
C LYS A 39 -8.95 16.91 5.97
N MET A 40 -8.23 15.78 6.08
CA MET A 40 -8.13 14.94 7.27
C MET A 40 -6.82 15.24 7.98
N LYS A 41 -6.85 16.16 8.94
CA LYS A 41 -5.63 16.69 9.61
C LYS A 41 -4.81 15.64 10.36
N ASP A 42 -5.43 14.52 10.71
CA ASP A 42 -4.80 13.44 11.46
C ASP A 42 -4.26 12.33 10.55
N GLU A 43 -4.44 12.44 9.22
CA GLU A 43 -3.90 11.49 8.26
C GLU A 43 -2.50 11.93 7.80
N LEU A 44 -1.56 10.98 7.80
CA LEU A 44 -0.24 11.14 7.21
C LEU A 44 -0.30 10.72 5.73
N GLU A 45 -0.84 11.62 4.90
CA GLU A 45 -1.11 11.33 3.49
C GLU A 45 0.15 11.49 2.62
N VAL A 46 0.53 10.42 1.93
CA VAL A 46 1.66 10.39 0.98
C VAL A 46 1.13 10.04 -0.40
N LEU A 47 1.46 10.88 -1.38
CA LEU A 47 1.08 10.69 -2.79
C LEU A 47 2.23 10.05 -3.56
N PHE A 48 1.95 8.90 -4.18
CA PHE A 48 2.88 8.24 -5.10
C PHE A 48 2.48 8.52 -6.54
N SER A 49 3.47 8.69 -7.42
CA SER A 49 3.22 8.86 -8.85
C SER A 49 2.57 7.63 -9.48
N SER A 50 1.74 7.86 -10.51
CA SER A 50 1.19 6.79 -11.33
C SER A 50 2.32 5.97 -11.96
N GLY A 51 2.20 4.64 -11.96
CA GLY A 51 3.27 3.75 -12.42
C GLY A 51 4.26 3.36 -11.32
N THR A 52 4.02 3.75 -10.07
CA THR A 52 4.67 3.13 -8.92
C THR A 52 4.36 1.63 -8.90
N ILE A 53 5.40 0.81 -8.77
CA ILE A 53 5.28 -0.64 -8.76
C ILE A 53 5.43 -1.10 -7.31
N TRP A 54 4.57 -2.03 -6.91
CA TRP A 54 4.58 -2.61 -5.57
C TRP A 54 4.73 -4.11 -5.68
N ARG A 55 5.65 -4.69 -4.92
CA ARG A 55 5.79 -6.15 -4.77
C ARG A 55 4.85 -6.62 -3.66
N ILE A 56 4.06 -7.65 -3.92
CA ILE A 56 3.29 -8.32 -2.88
C ILE A 56 4.26 -9.23 -2.10
N GLU A 57 4.46 -8.94 -0.82
CA GLU A 57 5.32 -9.74 0.06
C GLU A 57 4.52 -10.86 0.73
N SER A 58 3.28 -10.57 1.13
CA SER A 58 2.40 -11.57 1.74
C SER A 58 0.94 -11.18 1.62
N VAL A 59 0.09 -12.21 1.57
CA VAL A 59 -1.36 -12.10 1.75
C VAL A 59 -1.73 -13.02 2.91
N SER A 60 -2.28 -12.44 3.97
CA SER A 60 -2.66 -13.19 5.18
C SER A 60 -4.04 -12.76 5.64
N ASP A 61 -4.80 -13.70 6.20
CA ASP A 61 -6.03 -13.36 6.90
C ASP A 61 -5.70 -12.65 8.22
N ASP A 62 -6.41 -11.57 8.52
CA ASP A 62 -6.44 -10.95 9.84
C ASP A 62 -7.69 -11.45 10.57
N ASP A 63 -7.54 -12.60 11.24
CA ASP A 63 -8.60 -13.32 11.97
C ASP A 63 -9.34 -12.39 12.95
N SER A 64 -8.66 -11.38 13.48
CA SER A 64 -9.23 -10.44 14.46
C SER A 64 -10.28 -9.51 13.85
N ASN A 65 -10.09 -9.12 12.59
CA ASN A 65 -10.92 -8.12 11.92
C ASN A 65 -11.67 -8.69 10.70
N LYS A 66 -11.48 -9.97 10.35
CA LYS A 66 -12.05 -10.62 9.16
C LYS A 66 -11.77 -9.85 7.88
N ARG A 67 -10.51 -9.44 7.72
CA ARG A 67 -10.01 -8.72 6.56
C ARG A 67 -8.74 -9.38 6.06
N TRP A 68 -8.50 -9.31 4.76
CA TRP A 68 -7.20 -9.69 4.22
C TRP A 68 -6.19 -8.59 4.46
N LYS A 69 -5.08 -8.94 5.06
CA LYS A 69 -3.92 -8.08 5.17
C LYS A 69 -2.97 -8.37 4.02
N ILE A 70 -2.72 -7.36 3.20
CA ILE A 70 -1.81 -7.44 2.06
C ILE A 70 -0.60 -6.57 2.38
N LYS A 71 0.58 -7.19 2.47
CA LYS A 71 1.84 -6.46 2.64
C LYS A 71 2.43 -6.15 1.28
N LEU A 72 2.67 -4.87 1.03
CA LEU A 72 3.23 -4.36 -0.21
C LEU A 72 4.58 -3.71 0.08
N LYS A 73 5.60 -4.08 -0.67
CA LYS A 73 6.90 -3.41 -0.63
C LYS A 73 7.07 -2.50 -1.84
N LEU A 74 7.53 -1.28 -1.60
CA LEU A 74 7.83 -0.34 -2.67
C LEU A 74 8.93 -0.93 -3.58
N GLY A 75 8.61 -1.09 -4.86
CA GLY A 75 9.56 -1.54 -5.86
C GLY A 75 10.68 -0.53 -6.03
N SER A 76 11.91 -1.00 -5.95
CA SER A 76 13.11 -0.23 -6.28
C SER A 76 13.43 -0.33 -7.77
N ASP A 77 14.22 0.59 -8.29
CA ASP A 77 14.65 0.56 -9.69
C ASP A 77 15.47 -0.72 -10.02
N ASN A 78 16.07 -1.32 -9.00
CA ASN A 78 16.85 -2.56 -9.11
C ASN A 78 15.98 -3.83 -9.23
N ASP A 79 14.68 -3.75 -8.87
CA ASP A 79 13.79 -4.91 -8.95
C ASP A 79 13.41 -5.28 -10.40
N LEU A 80 13.72 -4.41 -11.36
CA LEU A 80 13.50 -4.64 -12.80
C LEU A 80 14.56 -5.56 -13.43
N GLU A 81 15.71 -5.80 -12.79
CA GLU A 81 16.83 -6.54 -13.40
C GLU A 81 16.77 -8.06 -13.22
N SER A 82 15.86 -8.60 -12.40
CA SER A 82 15.83 -10.04 -12.08
C SER A 82 15.01 -10.90 -13.05
N ILE A 83 14.67 -10.39 -14.24
CA ILE A 83 14.03 -11.18 -15.31
C ILE A 83 15.11 -11.47 -16.36
N HIS A 84 15.95 -12.48 -16.10
CA HIS A 84 16.87 -13.08 -17.07
C HIS A 84 16.61 -14.57 -17.16
#